data_AF-E8N4N6-F1
#
_entry.id   AF-E8N4N6-F1
#
_cell.length_a   1.000
_cell.length_b   1.000
_cell.length_c   1.000
_cell.angle_alpha   90.00
_cell.angle_beta   90.00
_cell.angle_gamma   90.00
#
_symmetry.space_group_name_H-M   'P 1'
#
loop_
_entity.id
_entity.type
_entity.pdbx_description
1 polymer ?
#
loop_
_entity_poly.entity_id
_entity_poly.type
_entity_poly.pdbx_seq_one_letter_code
_entity_poly.pdbx_strand_id
1 'polypeptide(L)'
;MKKFLWFYLVFLLFFLSPSHPTFLGVPKTGGESSDTQENRFVSDLRTFQKQIDSDKAFAGLFAPDVFAYPVVLQPQNAHAFVSSRPDELTYFALAEKFGSVGLLAHNTLAGKDFFSLKAGDEVGYYQRGVWQWYRVEQILQFQALTPESPTSDFRDLEHPERVLSASALFQEIYAQPGKLILQTCVARGQIDSWGRLFIVAAPISSTETKFDALQIFSANPSSLLEAVPTPR
;
A
#
# COMPACT_ATOMS: atom_id res chain seq x y z
N MET A 1 38.41 55.67 19.10
CA MET A 1 38.40 54.94 17.80
C MET A 1 37.22 53.97 17.84
N LYS A 2 35.98 54.42 17.61
CA LYS A 2 35.26 54.37 16.32
C LYS A 2 35.45 53.06 15.54
N LYS A 3 34.62 52.06 15.81
CA LYS A 3 33.49 51.60 14.94
C LYS A 3 32.98 50.26 15.49
N PHE A 4 32.01 50.34 16.41
CA PHE A 4 31.32 49.19 16.98
C PHE A 4 29.82 49.52 17.00
N LEU A 5 29.21 49.62 15.84
CA LEU A 5 27.77 49.71 15.66
C LEU A 5 27.48 49.61 14.16
N TRP A 6 26.40 48.91 13.82
CA TRP A 6 25.78 48.82 12.49
C TRP A 6 26.08 47.56 11.68
N PHE A 7 25.45 46.44 12.07
CA PHE A 7 24.86 45.46 11.14
C PHE A 7 23.74 44.70 11.90
N TYR A 8 22.62 45.38 12.13
CA TYR A 8 21.34 44.80 12.59
C TYR A 8 20.27 45.26 11.60
N LEU A 9 19.98 44.43 10.60
CA LEU A 9 18.81 44.40 9.67
C LEU A 9 19.31 43.50 8.53
N VAL A 10 18.84 42.28 8.27
CA VAL A 10 17.46 41.82 8.08
C VAL A 10 17.48 40.31 8.36
N PHE A 11 16.93 39.87 9.49
CA PHE A 11 16.60 38.46 9.72
C PHE A 11 15.07 38.35 9.62
N LEU A 12 14.57 38.48 8.39
CA LEU A 12 13.16 38.17 8.10
C LEU A 12 13.07 36.65 8.08
N LEU A 13 12.85 36.06 9.26
CA LEU A 13 12.42 34.67 9.39
C LEU A 13 11.09 34.51 8.64
N PHE A 14 11.17 34.07 7.39
CA PHE A 14 10.09 33.31 6.77
C PHE A 14 9.94 32.03 7.61
N PHE A 15 9.16 32.10 8.69
CA PHE A 15 8.52 30.92 9.26
C PHE A 15 7.47 30.47 8.24
N LEU A 16 7.93 29.81 7.17
CA LEU A 16 7.14 28.86 6.41
C LEU A 16 6.75 27.78 7.41
N SER A 17 5.63 27.99 8.11
CA SER A 17 5.02 26.94 8.91
C SER A 17 4.77 25.78 7.96
N PRO A 18 5.36 24.59 8.21
CA PRO A 18 5.03 23.43 7.39
C PRO A 18 3.52 23.23 7.51
N SER A 19 2.82 23.28 6.38
CA SER A 19 1.41 22.93 6.33
C SER A 19 1.30 21.47 6.73
N HIS A 20 0.98 21.22 8.00
CA HIS A 20 0.73 19.87 8.47
C HIS A 20 -0.47 19.32 7.70
N PRO A 21 -0.35 18.16 7.06
CA PRO A 21 -1.48 17.56 6.37
C PRO A 21 -2.61 17.34 7.38
N THR A 22 -3.79 17.87 7.08
CA THR A 22 -4.98 17.66 7.91
C THR A 22 -5.33 16.18 7.86
N PHE A 23 -5.18 15.50 9.00
CA PHE A 23 -5.63 14.12 9.16
C PHE A 23 -7.16 14.09 9.20
N LEU A 24 -7.77 13.28 8.33
CA LEU A 24 -9.24 13.19 8.17
C LEU A 24 -9.82 11.89 8.73
N GLY A 25 -9.01 11.06 9.39
CA GLY A 25 -9.43 9.76 9.93
C GLY A 25 -8.86 8.56 9.16
N VAL A 26 -9.06 7.37 9.72
CA VAL A 26 -8.81 6.09 9.03
C VAL A 26 -10.04 5.75 8.19
N PRO A 27 -9.92 5.62 6.86
CA PRO A 27 -11.08 5.47 5.99
C PRO A 27 -11.91 4.23 6.34
N LYS A 28 -13.25 4.36 6.21
CA LYS A 28 -14.20 3.24 6.31
C LYS A 28 -14.31 2.57 4.94
N THR A 29 -14.36 1.25 4.93
CA THR A 29 -14.45 0.43 3.71
C THR A 29 -15.64 -0.54 3.74
N GLY A 30 -16.77 -0.18 4.33
CA GLY A 30 -18.01 -1.00 4.28
C GLY A 30 -18.96 -0.54 3.17
N GLY A 31 -19.48 -1.49 2.37
CA GLY A 31 -20.49 -1.28 1.34
C GLY A 31 -21.06 -2.60 0.78
N GLU A 32 -22.36 -2.61 0.47
CA GLU A 32 -23.07 -3.75 -0.14
C GLU A 32 -22.59 -4.02 -1.57
N SER A 33 -22.53 -5.30 -1.95
CA SER A 33 -22.26 -5.73 -3.33
C SER A 33 -23.40 -6.59 -3.84
N SER A 34 -23.85 -6.29 -5.06
CA SER A 34 -24.62 -7.19 -5.91
C SER A 34 -23.73 -7.55 -7.09
N ASP A 35 -23.66 -8.85 -7.32
CA ASP A 35 -23.29 -9.56 -8.54
C ASP A 35 -21.87 -10.12 -8.67
N THR A 36 -21.88 -11.36 -9.15
CA THR A 36 -20.83 -12.37 -9.06
C THR A 36 -20.10 -12.43 -10.40
N GLN A 37 -18.80 -12.14 -10.42
CA GLN A 37 -17.96 -12.50 -11.57
C GLN A 37 -16.75 -13.30 -11.12
N GLU A 38 -16.71 -14.55 -11.58
CA GLU A 38 -15.69 -15.56 -11.32
C GLU A 38 -14.26 -15.02 -11.49
N ASN A 39 -13.52 -15.01 -10.39
CA ASN A 39 -12.23 -15.67 -10.26
C ASN A 39 -11.29 -15.62 -11.48
N ARG A 40 -10.79 -14.43 -11.84
CA ARG A 40 -9.50 -14.33 -12.58
C ARG A 40 -8.36 -14.64 -11.61
N PHE A 41 -8.22 -15.90 -11.22
CA PHE A 41 -7.04 -16.33 -10.47
C PHE A 41 -5.84 -16.46 -11.40
N VAL A 42 -4.80 -15.71 -11.04
CA VAL A 42 -3.40 -15.82 -11.46
C VAL A 42 -3.16 -15.53 -12.95
N SER A 43 -3.34 -14.28 -13.35
CA SER A 43 -2.51 -13.75 -14.43
C SER A 43 -1.06 -13.83 -13.97
N ASP A 44 -0.20 -14.52 -14.73
CA ASP A 44 1.23 -14.41 -14.52
C ASP A 44 1.65 -12.92 -14.53
N LEU A 45 2.71 -12.59 -13.78
CA LEU A 45 3.16 -11.21 -13.54
C LEU A 45 3.24 -10.38 -14.84
N ARG A 46 3.65 -10.99 -15.95
CA ARG A 46 3.82 -10.32 -17.25
C ARG A 46 2.47 -10.02 -17.88
N THR A 47 1.52 -10.94 -17.82
CA THR A 47 0.14 -10.69 -18.29
C THR A 47 -0.50 -9.56 -17.49
N PHE A 48 -0.34 -9.58 -16.17
CA PHE A 48 -0.85 -8.50 -15.32
C PHE A 48 -0.22 -7.15 -15.64
N GLN A 49 1.11 -7.10 -15.78
CA GLN A 49 1.81 -5.86 -16.15
C GLN A 49 1.28 -5.27 -17.46
N LYS A 50 1.11 -6.11 -18.49
CA LYS A 50 0.56 -5.67 -19.78
C LYS A 50 -0.83 -5.06 -19.63
N GLN A 51 -1.67 -5.62 -18.75
CA GLN A 51 -2.99 -5.08 -18.46
C GLN A 51 -2.90 -3.69 -17.81
N ILE A 52 -2.03 -3.52 -16.80
CA ILE A 52 -1.84 -2.21 -16.15
C ILE A 52 -1.38 -1.16 -17.16
N ASP A 53 -0.42 -1.52 -18.01
CA ASP A 53 0.10 -0.64 -19.06
C ASP A 53 -0.95 -0.30 -20.12
N SER A 54 -1.80 -1.26 -20.53
CA SER A 54 -2.85 -1.03 -21.54
C SER A 54 -3.99 -0.19 -21.01
N ASP A 55 -4.43 -0.46 -19.78
CA ASP A 55 -5.59 0.17 -19.15
C ASP A 55 -5.24 1.57 -18.62
N LYS A 56 -3.95 1.94 -18.69
CA LYS A 56 -3.40 3.18 -18.13
C LYS A 56 -3.79 3.36 -16.66
N ALA A 57 -3.87 2.23 -15.94
CA ALA A 57 -4.07 2.26 -14.49
C ALA A 57 -2.87 2.97 -13.85
N PHE A 58 -3.12 3.59 -12.68
CA PHE A 58 -2.08 4.39 -12.02
C PHE A 58 -0.92 3.52 -11.53
N ALA A 59 -1.25 2.35 -11.00
CA ALA A 59 -0.33 1.33 -10.54
C ALA A 59 -1.01 -0.05 -10.54
N GLY A 60 -0.31 -1.09 -10.12
CA GLY A 60 -0.85 -2.42 -9.86
C GLY A 60 -0.23 -3.05 -8.62
N LEU A 61 -0.98 -3.90 -7.93
CA LEU A 61 -0.49 -4.73 -6.83
C LEU A 61 -0.66 -6.21 -7.20
N PHE A 62 0.42 -6.97 -7.05
CA PHE A 62 0.47 -8.40 -7.35
C PHE A 62 0.92 -9.17 -6.11
N ALA A 63 0.13 -10.15 -5.69
CA ALA A 63 0.47 -11.13 -4.68
C ALA A 63 0.44 -12.52 -5.34
N PRO A 64 1.60 -13.19 -5.51
CA PRO A 64 1.69 -14.49 -6.15
C PRO A 64 0.71 -15.49 -5.54
N ASP A 65 -0.04 -16.20 -6.38
CA ASP A 65 -1.04 -17.20 -5.99
C ASP A 65 -2.19 -16.68 -5.09
N VAL A 66 -2.26 -15.37 -4.83
CA VAL A 66 -3.33 -14.76 -4.02
C VAL A 66 -4.20 -13.83 -4.85
N PHE A 67 -3.64 -12.75 -5.42
CA PHE A 67 -4.43 -11.77 -6.18
C PHE A 67 -3.56 -10.90 -7.10
N ALA A 68 -4.21 -10.22 -8.05
CA ALA A 68 -3.61 -9.17 -8.86
C ALA A 68 -4.65 -8.07 -9.10
N TYR A 69 -4.38 -6.85 -8.64
CA TYR A 69 -5.34 -5.74 -8.71
C TYR A 69 -4.74 -4.45 -9.25
N PRO A 70 -5.34 -3.83 -10.29
CA PRO A 70 -5.02 -2.45 -10.63
C PRO A 70 -5.30 -1.50 -9.46
N VAL A 71 -4.56 -0.41 -9.43
CA VAL A 71 -4.67 0.65 -8.43
C VAL A 71 -5.15 1.93 -9.12
N VAL A 72 -6.20 2.52 -8.56
CA VAL A 72 -6.77 3.81 -9.00
C VAL A 72 -6.48 4.91 -7.98
N LEU A 73 -6.43 6.16 -8.44
CA LEU A 73 -6.23 7.32 -7.58
C LEU A 73 -7.52 7.70 -6.83
N GLN A 74 -7.36 8.24 -5.63
CA GLN A 74 -8.44 8.99 -4.99
C GLN A 74 -8.79 10.23 -5.85
N PRO A 75 -10.09 10.53 -6.07
CA PRO A 75 -10.51 11.77 -6.69
C PRO A 75 -9.98 12.98 -5.90
N GLN A 76 -9.77 14.10 -6.61
CA GLN A 76 -9.32 15.33 -5.99
C GLN A 76 -10.29 15.75 -4.86
N ASN A 77 -9.75 16.11 -3.69
CA ASN A 77 -10.49 16.47 -2.47
C ASN A 77 -11.32 15.34 -1.82
N ALA A 78 -11.25 14.10 -2.32
CA ALA A 78 -11.98 12.96 -1.76
C ALA A 78 -11.04 12.05 -0.95
N HIS A 79 -10.46 12.58 0.12
CA HIS A 79 -9.44 11.88 0.92
C HIS A 79 -9.92 10.60 1.62
N ALA A 80 -11.24 10.46 1.80
CA ALA A 80 -11.87 9.27 2.38
C ALA A 80 -12.38 8.28 1.31
N PHE A 81 -12.17 8.57 0.02
CA PHE A 81 -12.65 7.73 -1.07
C PHE A 81 -11.96 6.37 -1.07
N VAL A 82 -12.77 5.33 -1.29
CA VAL A 82 -12.39 3.94 -1.52
C VAL A 82 -13.28 3.46 -2.67
N SER A 83 -12.67 2.88 -3.71
CA SER A 83 -13.36 2.42 -4.91
C SER A 83 -14.34 1.29 -4.56
N SER A 84 -15.58 1.41 -5.03
CA SER A 84 -16.62 0.38 -4.93
C SER A 84 -16.54 -0.67 -6.05
N ARG A 85 -15.48 -0.65 -6.87
CA ARG A 85 -15.26 -1.62 -7.94
C ARG A 85 -14.62 -2.90 -7.37
N PRO A 86 -15.11 -4.09 -7.73
CA PRO A 86 -14.71 -5.34 -7.09
C PRO A 86 -13.25 -5.72 -7.34
N ASP A 87 -12.68 -5.26 -8.45
CA ASP A 87 -11.40 -5.67 -8.99
C ASP A 87 -10.33 -4.57 -8.96
N GLU A 88 -10.44 -3.60 -8.05
CA GLU A 88 -9.51 -2.48 -7.97
C GLU A 88 -9.15 -2.08 -6.53
N LEU A 89 -7.93 -1.57 -6.36
CA LEU A 89 -7.48 -0.95 -5.11
C LEU A 89 -7.47 0.57 -5.23
N THR A 90 -7.63 1.26 -4.11
CA THR A 90 -7.53 2.72 -4.06
C THR A 90 -6.21 3.17 -3.46
N TYR A 91 -5.49 4.03 -4.18
CA TYR A 91 -4.28 4.66 -3.69
C TYR A 91 -4.59 5.71 -2.62
N PHE A 92 -4.07 5.51 -1.41
CA PHE A 92 -4.28 6.43 -0.29
C PHE A 92 -3.22 7.53 -0.28
N ALA A 93 -3.56 8.67 -0.89
CA ALA A 93 -2.61 9.77 -1.09
C ALA A 93 -2.06 10.37 0.22
N LEU A 94 -2.73 10.18 1.36
CA LEU A 94 -2.23 10.69 2.63
C LEU A 94 -1.02 9.90 3.14
N ALA A 95 -0.93 8.59 2.86
CA ALA A 95 0.21 7.74 3.24
C ALA A 95 1.52 8.24 2.60
N GLU A 96 1.46 8.65 1.33
CA GLU A 96 2.61 9.16 0.58
C GLU A 96 3.24 10.39 1.23
N LYS A 97 2.42 11.24 1.89
CA LYS A 97 2.93 12.42 2.61
C LYS A 97 3.84 12.06 3.79
N PHE A 98 3.77 10.82 4.26
CA PHE A 98 4.61 10.27 5.31
C PHE A 98 5.61 9.23 4.78
N GLY A 99 5.74 9.11 3.45
CA GLY A 99 6.74 8.30 2.79
C GLY A 99 6.38 6.82 2.60
N SER A 100 5.15 6.39 2.91
CA SER A 100 4.67 5.03 2.66
C SER A 100 3.73 4.97 1.44
N VAL A 101 3.60 3.78 0.86
CA VAL A 101 2.56 3.48 -0.13
C VAL A 101 1.36 2.89 0.61
N GLY A 102 0.22 3.59 0.60
CA GLY A 102 -1.02 3.09 1.21
C GLY A 102 -2.04 2.66 0.16
N LEU A 103 -2.61 1.46 0.30
CA LEU A 103 -3.63 0.92 -0.59
C LEU A 103 -4.86 0.47 0.22
N LEU A 104 -6.05 0.86 -0.22
CA LEU A 104 -7.32 0.62 0.46
C LEU A 104 -8.26 -0.21 -0.42
N ALA A 105 -9.05 -1.08 0.20
CA ALA A 105 -10.19 -1.72 -0.46
C ALA A 105 -11.30 -2.11 0.53
N HIS A 106 -12.54 -2.18 0.05
CA HIS A 106 -13.67 -2.74 0.80
C HIS A 106 -13.45 -4.23 1.09
N ASN A 107 -13.81 -4.65 2.31
CA ASN A 107 -13.61 -6.02 2.79
C ASN A 107 -14.54 -7.05 2.14
N THR A 108 -15.60 -6.58 1.47
CA THR A 108 -16.50 -7.38 0.63
C THR A 108 -16.06 -7.42 -0.83
N LEU A 109 -15.11 -6.57 -1.23
CA LEU A 109 -14.55 -6.45 -2.58
C LEU A 109 -13.10 -6.95 -2.58
N ALA A 110 -12.18 -6.31 -3.31
CA ALA A 110 -10.76 -6.68 -3.37
C ALA A 110 -10.09 -6.85 -1.99
N GLY A 111 -10.55 -6.14 -0.96
CA GLY A 111 -10.01 -6.23 0.40
C GLY A 111 -10.26 -7.58 1.07
N LYS A 112 -11.23 -8.38 0.61
CA LYS A 112 -11.47 -9.73 1.13
C LYS A 112 -10.25 -10.64 0.98
N ASP A 113 -9.43 -10.42 -0.05
CA ASP A 113 -8.27 -11.27 -0.34
C ASP A 113 -7.05 -10.88 0.50
N PHE A 114 -7.06 -9.70 1.15
CA PHE A 114 -6.01 -9.30 2.09
C PHE A 114 -5.90 -10.27 3.27
N PHE A 115 -7.00 -10.88 3.69
CA PHE A 115 -7.03 -11.87 4.77
C PHE A 115 -6.28 -13.18 4.44
N SER A 116 -5.93 -13.41 3.17
CA SER A 116 -5.17 -14.58 2.74
C SER A 116 -3.66 -14.41 2.84
N LEU A 117 -3.18 -13.16 2.99
CA LEU A 117 -1.76 -12.85 3.14
C LEU A 117 -1.25 -13.24 4.54
N LYS A 118 0.02 -13.61 4.60
CA LYS A 118 0.73 -14.04 5.81
C LYS A 118 2.07 -13.33 5.92
N ALA A 119 2.61 -13.25 7.13
CA ALA A 119 3.97 -12.79 7.35
C ALA A 119 4.95 -13.65 6.52
N GLY A 120 5.86 -13.00 5.80
CA GLY A 120 6.80 -13.63 4.88
C GLY A 120 6.34 -13.71 3.42
N ASP A 121 5.05 -13.48 3.12
CA ASP A 121 4.57 -13.40 1.74
C ASP A 121 5.20 -12.21 1.01
N GLU A 122 5.47 -12.38 -0.28
CA GLU A 122 6.04 -11.33 -1.13
C GLU A 122 4.94 -10.71 -2.00
N VAL A 123 4.93 -9.39 -2.10
CA VAL A 123 3.99 -8.63 -2.94
C VAL A 123 4.75 -7.63 -3.81
N GLY A 124 4.38 -7.56 -5.08
CA GLY A 124 4.94 -6.62 -6.05
C GLY A 124 4.03 -5.42 -6.23
N TYR A 125 4.56 -4.22 -6.10
CA TYR A 125 3.89 -2.98 -6.48
C TYR A 125 4.49 -2.45 -7.78
N TYR A 126 3.66 -2.35 -8.82
CA TYR A 126 4.06 -1.84 -10.13
C TYR A 126 3.58 -0.42 -10.32
N GLN A 127 4.50 0.51 -10.56
CA GLN A 127 4.16 1.89 -10.83
C GLN A 127 5.16 2.49 -11.82
N ARG A 128 4.66 3.17 -12.85
CA ARG A 128 5.47 3.90 -13.83
C ARG A 128 6.60 3.05 -14.46
N GLY A 129 6.29 1.83 -14.85
CA GLY A 129 7.27 0.97 -15.52
C GLY A 129 8.14 0.13 -14.58
N VAL A 130 8.06 0.32 -13.26
CA VAL A 130 8.98 -0.29 -12.29
C VAL A 130 8.21 -1.14 -11.29
N TRP A 131 8.73 -2.35 -11.04
CA TRP A 131 8.31 -3.20 -9.94
C TRP A 131 9.16 -2.91 -8.70
N GLN A 132 8.50 -2.64 -7.58
CA GLN A 132 9.10 -2.68 -6.26
C GLN A 132 8.49 -3.85 -5.48
N TRP A 133 9.33 -4.78 -5.04
CA TRP A 133 8.90 -5.92 -4.24
C TRP A 133 8.97 -5.60 -2.75
N TYR A 134 8.01 -6.16 -2.01
CA TYR A 134 7.87 -6.04 -0.58
C TYR A 134 7.63 -7.40 0.06
N ARG A 135 8.07 -7.60 1.30
CA ARG A 135 7.78 -8.77 2.13
C ARG A 135 6.90 -8.36 3.28
N VAL A 136 5.79 -9.07 3.50
CA VAL A 136 4.89 -8.83 4.63
C VAL A 136 5.64 -9.10 5.93
N GLU A 137 5.72 -8.08 6.80
CA GLU A 137 6.36 -8.20 8.12
C GLU A 137 5.32 -8.34 9.22
N GLN A 138 4.23 -7.56 9.14
CA GLN A 138 3.23 -7.48 10.20
C GLN A 138 1.82 -7.51 9.62
N ILE A 139 0.93 -8.18 10.35
CA ILE A 139 -0.51 -8.18 10.11
C ILE A 139 -1.17 -7.77 11.41
N LEU A 140 -1.73 -6.57 11.44
CA LEU A 140 -2.26 -5.94 12.64
C LEU A 140 -3.77 -5.78 12.51
N GLN A 141 -4.50 -6.06 13.58
CA GLN A 141 -5.95 -5.90 13.63
C GLN A 141 -6.36 -5.06 14.81
N PHE A 142 -7.27 -4.13 14.56
CA PHE A 142 -7.81 -3.24 15.58
C PHE A 142 -9.32 -3.23 15.55
N GLN A 143 -9.96 -3.31 16.72
CA GLN A 143 -11.39 -3.03 16.87
C GLN A 143 -11.61 -1.52 16.87
N ALA A 144 -12.56 -1.03 16.08
CA ALA A 144 -13.08 0.31 16.22
C ALA A 144 -14.07 0.36 17.40
N LEU A 145 -13.84 1.25 18.37
CA LEU A 145 -14.76 1.45 19.49
C LEU A 145 -16.09 2.11 19.07
N THR A 146 -16.05 2.87 17.97
CA THR A 146 -17.20 3.42 17.25
C THR A 146 -17.11 3.01 15.78
N PRO A 147 -17.60 1.81 15.40
CA PRO A 147 -17.35 1.18 14.08
C PRO A 147 -17.72 2.01 12.84
N GLU A 148 -18.69 2.91 12.98
CA GLU A 148 -19.18 3.78 11.91
C GLU A 148 -18.39 5.09 11.79
N SER A 149 -17.44 5.34 12.70
CA SER A 149 -16.65 6.58 12.73
C SER A 149 -15.23 6.38 12.17
N PRO A 150 -14.79 7.18 11.19
CA PRO A 150 -13.42 7.16 10.70
C PRO A 150 -12.41 7.76 11.71
N THR A 151 -12.91 8.48 12.73
CA THR A 151 -12.10 9.05 13.82
C THR A 151 -12.35 8.32 15.15
N SER A 152 -12.75 7.04 15.08
CA SER A 152 -12.87 6.19 16.26
C SER A 152 -11.55 6.08 17.02
N ASP A 153 -11.64 5.76 18.30
CA ASP A 153 -10.52 5.11 18.99
C ASP A 153 -10.48 3.63 18.61
N PHE A 154 -9.30 3.05 18.63
CA PHE A 154 -9.01 1.71 18.13
C PHE A 154 -8.32 0.89 19.20
N ARG A 155 -8.91 -0.25 19.55
CA ARG A 155 -8.32 -1.22 20.48
C ARG A 155 -7.55 -2.26 19.68
N ASP A 156 -6.30 -2.46 20.04
CA ASP A 156 -5.46 -3.53 19.48
C ASP A 156 -6.02 -4.90 19.86
N LEU A 157 -6.14 -5.82 18.89
CA LEU A 157 -6.67 -7.15 19.15
C LEU A 157 -5.64 -8.12 19.74
N GLU A 158 -4.35 -7.87 19.51
CA GLU A 158 -3.26 -8.66 20.10
C GLU A 158 -2.94 -8.19 21.51
N HIS A 159 -3.06 -6.88 21.77
CA HIS A 159 -2.80 -6.23 23.05
C HIS A 159 -4.01 -5.40 23.53
N PRO A 160 -5.10 -6.01 24.04
CA PRO A 160 -6.38 -5.35 24.31
C PRO A 160 -6.34 -4.17 25.29
N GLU A 161 -5.31 -4.08 26.12
CA GLU A 161 -5.01 -2.96 27.02
C GLU A 161 -4.61 -1.68 26.26
N ARG A 162 -4.20 -1.82 25.00
CA ARG A 162 -3.73 -0.74 24.14
C ARG A 162 -4.88 -0.17 23.32
N VAL A 163 -5.17 1.10 23.55
CA VAL A 163 -6.16 1.87 22.80
C VAL A 163 -5.49 3.10 22.20
N LEU A 164 -5.62 3.26 20.88
CA LEU A 164 -5.03 4.34 20.12
C LEU A 164 -6.13 5.23 19.55
N SER A 165 -5.90 6.54 19.54
CA SER A 165 -6.74 7.43 18.73
C SER A 165 -6.54 7.15 17.24
N ALA A 166 -7.48 7.57 16.39
CA ALA A 166 -7.33 7.47 14.94
C ALA A 166 -6.02 8.11 14.43
N SER A 167 -5.59 9.23 15.01
CA SER A 167 -4.33 9.90 14.63
C SER A 167 -3.10 9.14 15.09
N ALA A 168 -3.11 8.57 16.31
CA ALA A 168 -2.02 7.75 16.81
C ALA A 168 -1.86 6.46 15.99
N LEU A 169 -2.98 5.77 15.72
CA LEU A 169 -2.99 4.59 14.85
C LEU A 169 -2.51 4.93 13.44
N PHE A 170 -2.97 6.04 12.86
CA PHE A 170 -2.51 6.46 11.54
C PHE A 170 -1.00 6.70 11.52
N GLN A 171 -0.45 7.42 12.51
CA GLN A 171 0.99 7.67 12.58
C GLN A 171 1.78 6.36 12.70
N GLU A 172 1.33 5.46 13.56
CA GLU A 172 1.97 4.17 13.77
C GLU A 172 1.99 3.30 12.52
N ILE A 173 0.89 3.26 11.78
CA ILE A 173 0.76 2.41 10.59
C ILE A 173 1.39 3.09 9.37
N TYR A 174 0.99 4.33 9.07
CA TYR A 174 1.30 5.01 7.80
C TYR A 174 2.56 5.86 7.82
N ALA A 175 3.05 6.30 8.98
CA ALA A 175 4.31 7.04 9.06
C ALA A 175 5.53 6.10 9.14
N GLN A 176 5.57 5.15 8.21
CA GLN A 176 6.66 4.19 8.04
C GLN A 176 7.28 4.36 6.65
N PRO A 177 8.29 5.24 6.48
CA PRO A 177 8.88 5.53 5.19
C PRO A 177 9.37 4.29 4.46
N GLY A 178 9.06 4.21 3.16
CA GLY A 178 9.45 3.12 2.28
C GLY A 178 8.62 1.84 2.43
N LYS A 179 7.66 1.75 3.36
CA LYS A 179 6.78 0.58 3.50
C LYS A 179 5.60 0.62 2.52
N LEU A 180 5.07 -0.56 2.22
CA LEU A 180 3.77 -0.76 1.58
C LEU A 180 2.75 -1.17 2.65
N ILE A 181 1.58 -0.55 2.63
CA ILE A 181 0.52 -0.76 3.62
C ILE A 181 -0.79 -1.05 2.91
N LEU A 182 -1.40 -2.18 3.25
CA LEU A 182 -2.74 -2.55 2.79
C LEU A 182 -3.73 -2.40 3.93
N GLN A 183 -4.88 -1.78 3.67
CA GLN A 183 -5.94 -1.62 4.68
C GLN A 183 -7.29 -2.09 4.15
N THR A 184 -8.01 -2.83 4.99
CA THR A 184 -9.43 -3.11 4.80
C THR A 184 -10.19 -3.16 6.13
N CYS A 185 -11.53 -3.28 6.08
CA CYS A 185 -12.37 -3.44 7.25
C CYS A 185 -12.39 -4.90 7.75
N VAL A 186 -12.58 -5.08 9.05
CA VAL A 186 -12.89 -6.39 9.65
C VAL A 186 -14.37 -6.41 10.00
N ALA A 187 -15.10 -7.40 9.49
CA ALA A 187 -16.50 -7.62 9.83
C ALA A 187 -16.62 -8.50 11.09
N ARG A 188 -17.59 -8.22 11.96
CA ARG A 188 -17.93 -9.09 13.10
C ARG A 188 -19.41 -9.02 13.41
N GLY A 189 -20.08 -10.18 13.39
CA GLY A 189 -21.54 -10.22 13.54
C GLY A 189 -22.22 -9.49 12.38
N GLN A 190 -23.03 -8.48 12.68
CA GLN A 190 -23.77 -7.67 11.70
C GLN A 190 -23.08 -6.33 11.37
N ILE A 191 -21.82 -6.14 11.78
CA ILE A 191 -21.09 -4.87 11.61
C ILE A 191 -19.91 -5.10 10.67
N ASP A 192 -20.05 -4.67 9.41
CA ASP A 192 -19.04 -4.86 8.36
C ASP A 192 -17.76 -4.05 8.57
N SER A 193 -17.84 -2.97 9.35
CA SER A 193 -16.72 -2.10 9.70
C SER A 193 -16.30 -2.18 11.17
N TRP A 194 -16.59 -3.31 11.83
CA TRP A 194 -16.28 -3.56 13.25
C TRP A 194 -14.82 -3.26 13.61
N GLY A 195 -13.89 -3.56 12.70
CA GLY A 195 -12.47 -3.29 12.90
C GLY A 195 -11.74 -2.86 11.63
N ARG A 196 -10.42 -2.80 11.72
CA ARG A 196 -9.49 -2.55 10.61
C ARG A 196 -8.39 -3.60 10.62
N LEU A 197 -8.09 -4.11 9.43
CA LEU A 197 -6.92 -4.93 9.15
C LEU A 197 -5.87 -4.04 8.48
N PHE A 198 -4.64 -4.15 8.93
CA PHE A 198 -3.47 -3.54 8.30
C PHE A 198 -2.43 -4.60 8.01
N ILE A 199 -1.90 -4.59 6.79
CA ILE A 199 -0.77 -5.41 6.39
C ILE A 199 0.38 -4.47 6.09
N VAL A 200 1.47 -4.62 6.82
CA VAL A 200 2.67 -3.78 6.69
C VAL A 200 3.76 -4.63 6.05
N ALA A 201 4.25 -4.19 4.90
CA ALA A 201 5.26 -4.88 4.12
C ALA A 201 6.49 -3.98 3.87
N ALA A 202 7.67 -4.57 3.97
CA ALA A 202 8.96 -3.90 3.82
C ALA A 202 9.60 -4.17 2.46
N PRO A 203 10.31 -3.19 1.87
CA PRO A 203 10.93 -3.38 0.57
C PRO A 203 11.98 -4.49 0.63
N ILE A 204 11.98 -5.35 -0.38
CA ILE A 204 12.99 -6.39 -0.57
C ILE A 204 14.08 -5.82 -1.48
N SER A 205 15.34 -6.05 -1.13
CA SER A 205 16.45 -5.74 -2.04
C SER A 205 16.42 -6.68 -3.26
N SER A 206 16.80 -6.23 -4.44
CA SER A 206 16.75 -7.07 -5.66
C SER A 206 17.46 -8.43 -5.46
N THR A 207 18.56 -8.46 -4.71
CA THR A 207 19.31 -9.68 -4.37
C THR A 207 18.52 -10.72 -3.55
N GLU A 208 17.45 -10.33 -2.86
CA GLU A 208 16.67 -11.18 -1.96
C GLU A 208 15.35 -11.70 -2.56
N THR A 209 15.01 -11.28 -3.78
CA THR A 209 13.72 -11.62 -4.38
C THR A 209 13.75 -13.04 -4.94
N LYS A 210 12.81 -13.90 -4.54
CA LYS A 210 12.67 -15.26 -5.12
C LYS A 210 12.35 -15.22 -6.62
N PHE A 211 11.82 -14.11 -7.10
CA PHE A 211 11.37 -13.91 -8.48
C PHE A 211 12.48 -13.50 -9.47
N ASP A 212 13.60 -12.94 -9.00
CA ASP A 212 14.75 -12.65 -9.88
C ASP A 212 15.42 -13.95 -10.35
N ALA A 213 15.39 -15.00 -9.53
CA ALA A 213 15.81 -16.34 -9.94
C ALA A 213 14.94 -16.93 -11.08
N LEU A 214 13.67 -16.53 -11.19
CA LEU A 214 12.76 -17.02 -12.24
C LEU A 214 12.91 -16.25 -13.56
N GLN A 215 13.33 -14.98 -13.54
CA GLN A 215 13.67 -14.26 -14.77
C GLN A 215 14.93 -14.82 -15.45
N ILE A 216 15.90 -15.31 -14.67
CA ILE A 216 17.14 -15.89 -15.21
C ILE A 216 16.89 -17.24 -15.88
N PHE A 217 15.95 -18.06 -15.39
CA PHE A 217 15.62 -19.36 -16.01
C PHE A 217 14.66 -19.28 -17.21
N SER A 218 13.94 -18.17 -17.40
CA SER A 218 13.11 -17.93 -18.58
C SER A 218 13.90 -17.41 -19.78
N ALA A 219 15.16 -17.00 -19.60
CA ALA A 219 16.07 -16.73 -20.70
C ALA A 219 16.67 -18.07 -21.16
N ASN A 220 16.24 -18.52 -22.33
CA ASN A 220 16.65 -19.77 -22.99
C ASN A 220 18.16 -20.07 -22.81
N PRO A 221 18.58 -21.16 -22.15
CA PRO A 221 20.00 -21.51 -22.00
C PRO A 221 20.69 -21.86 -23.33
N SER A 222 19.92 -22.00 -24.41
CA SER A 222 20.46 -22.32 -25.75
C SER A 222 21.27 -21.19 -26.39
N SER A 223 21.19 -19.95 -25.89
CA SER A 223 21.98 -18.83 -26.44
C SER A 223 23.39 -18.69 -25.85
N LEU A 224 23.78 -19.54 -24.90
CA LEU A 224 25.11 -19.49 -24.25
C LEU A 224 26.11 -20.51 -24.80
N LEU A 225 25.75 -21.30 -25.83
CA LEU A 225 26.63 -22.32 -26.41
C LEU A 225 27.20 -21.98 -27.81
N GLU A 226 26.91 -20.82 -28.40
CA GLU A 226 27.36 -20.48 -29.77
C GLU A 226 28.59 -19.56 -29.88
N ALA A 227 29.42 -19.46 -28.84
CA ALA A 227 30.66 -18.67 -28.92
C ALA A 227 31.89 -19.47 -28.48
N VAL A 228 32.18 -20.57 -29.17
CA VAL A 228 33.53 -21.16 -29.18
C VAL A 228 34.10 -21.00 -30.59
N PRO A 229 34.98 -20.01 -30.83
CA PRO A 229 35.68 -19.94 -32.10
C PRO A 229 36.65 -21.12 -32.21
N THR A 230 36.52 -21.91 -33.28
CA THR A 230 37.47 -22.96 -33.64
C THR A 230 38.86 -22.36 -33.91
N PRO A 231 39.94 -22.90 -33.33
CA PRO A 231 41.29 -22.45 -33.68
C PRO A 231 41.64 -22.90 -35.11
N ARG A 232 42.31 -22.00 -35.85
CA ARG A 232 42.92 -22.29 -37.15
C ARG A 232 44.20 -23.09 -37.01
#